data_AF-A0A971YXV9-F1
#
_entry.id   AF-A0A971YXV9-F1
#
_cell.length_a   1.000
_cell.length_b   1.000
_cell.length_c   1.000
_cell.angle_alpha   90.00
_cell.angle_beta   90.00
_cell.angle_gamma   90.00
#
_symmetry.space_group_name_H-M   'P 1'
#
loop_
_entity.id
_entity.type
_entity.pdbx_description
1 polymer ?
#
loop_
_entity_poly.entity_id
_entity_poly.type
_entity_poly.pdbx_seq_one_letter_code
_entity_poly.pdbx_strand_id
1 'polypeptide(L)'
;MAKCKRGFCRAALVLLITLTLAVCANAAPTSLTAIPLVPGSRPDPEEAALWEERSALGGGMGLYVQGTELPLLTEDHAFYTVDAPLEDVVRYYLRELAAIEEYDAGYDLERLDYGEVSPVYMYYYFYDWQFEDSYDFDGNLIRSGEMIREMLSKHRKAWSADGWLSSVEISWTYKDYNGNFHLFTVDCTDQSFDELYTEFTGTKTLISMHHRTFMSVEDAWDLESAAIDAEYAEMARKMVLAPPTNESIGIPFYPNAEFQPEISAGMSLSGTAMYVFLTTDTPAEVIKWYEQRTGKKAQSWEPDHYLLVISGQVPFPEKGLSVQPNLLFPGNWKTIITLIAGDGSDDDWDD
;
A
#
# COMPACT_ATOMS: atom_id res chain seq x y z
N MET A 1 73.37 -26.93 -20.67
CA MET A 1 72.49 -25.97 -19.95
C MET A 1 71.31 -25.72 -20.89
N ALA A 2 70.04 -25.89 -20.55
CA ALA A 2 69.35 -25.43 -19.35
C ALA A 2 68.24 -26.40 -18.91
N LYS A 3 68.15 -26.62 -17.60
CA LYS A 3 67.04 -27.31 -16.93
C LYS A 3 65.85 -26.34 -16.87
N CYS A 4 64.75 -26.67 -17.55
CA CYS A 4 63.53 -25.90 -17.52
C CYS A 4 62.83 -26.09 -16.15
N LYS A 5 62.63 -24.99 -15.42
CA LYS A 5 62.13 -24.91 -14.04
C LYS A 5 60.64 -25.29 -13.98
N ARG A 6 60.33 -26.54 -13.67
CA ARG A 6 58.96 -27.04 -13.36
C ARG A 6 58.36 -26.50 -12.05
N GLY A 7 59.06 -25.62 -11.32
CA GLY A 7 58.61 -25.06 -10.04
C GLY A 7 57.78 -23.78 -10.13
N PHE A 8 57.78 -23.08 -11.28
CA PHE A 8 57.17 -21.74 -11.37
C PHE A 8 55.67 -21.78 -11.71
N CYS A 9 55.18 -22.84 -12.36
CA CYS A 9 53.77 -22.93 -12.75
C CYS A 9 52.83 -23.35 -11.61
N ARG A 10 53.34 -23.93 -10.51
CA ARG A 10 52.50 -24.29 -9.35
C ARG A 10 52.28 -23.12 -8.38
N ALA A 11 53.21 -22.17 -8.29
CA ALA A 11 53.04 -20.98 -7.45
C ALA A 11 52.07 -19.97 -8.08
N ALA A 12 52.07 -19.82 -9.41
CA ALA A 12 51.13 -18.94 -10.11
C ALA A 12 49.67 -19.44 -10.04
N LEU A 13 49.45 -20.76 -10.01
CA LEU A 13 48.10 -21.33 -9.92
C LEU A 13 47.48 -21.20 -8.51
N VAL A 14 48.30 -21.29 -7.45
CA VAL A 14 47.84 -21.09 -6.06
C VAL A 14 47.61 -19.61 -5.74
N LEU A 15 48.36 -18.69 -6.36
CA LEU A 15 48.11 -17.24 -6.25
C LEU A 15 46.86 -16.80 -7.02
N LEU A 16 46.48 -17.51 -8.10
CA LEU A 16 45.24 -17.23 -8.83
C LEU A 16 43.99 -17.78 -8.13
N ILE A 17 44.10 -18.87 -7.36
CA ILE A 17 43.00 -19.43 -6.56
C ILE A 17 42.78 -18.64 -5.25
N THR A 18 43.79 -17.90 -4.78
CA THR A 18 43.65 -17.03 -3.59
C THR A 18 43.23 -15.60 -3.90
N LEU A 19 43.31 -15.15 -5.16
CA LEU A 19 42.69 -13.89 -5.62
C LEU A 19 41.27 -14.05 -6.17
N THR A 20 40.74 -15.28 -6.24
CA THR A 20 39.34 -15.58 -6.54
C THR A 20 38.56 -15.99 -5.28
N LEU A 21 38.88 -15.39 -4.14
CA LEU A 21 37.83 -14.86 -3.26
C LEU A 21 37.44 -13.53 -3.93
N ALA A 22 36.82 -13.55 -5.12
CA ALA A 22 35.37 -13.48 -5.15
C ALA A 22 34.91 -12.60 -3.99
N VAL A 23 35.06 -11.28 -4.19
CA VAL A 23 34.00 -10.35 -3.81
C VAL A 23 32.74 -10.91 -4.48
N CYS A 24 32.16 -11.96 -3.88
CA CYS A 24 30.73 -12.12 -3.94
C CYS A 24 30.27 -10.78 -3.36
N ALA A 25 29.64 -9.95 -4.19
CA ALA A 25 28.69 -9.01 -3.64
C ALA A 25 27.85 -9.84 -2.66
N ASN A 26 27.97 -9.57 -1.36
CA ASN A 26 27.12 -10.24 -0.39
C ASN A 26 25.71 -9.85 -0.83
N ALA A 27 24.99 -10.79 -1.46
CA ALA A 27 23.58 -10.59 -1.71
C ALA A 27 22.94 -10.26 -0.37
N ALA A 28 22.07 -9.25 -0.35
CA ALA A 28 21.47 -8.82 0.91
C ALA A 28 20.72 -10.00 1.57
N PRO A 29 20.65 -10.04 2.91
CA PRO A 29 20.04 -11.15 3.62
C PRO A 29 18.59 -11.40 3.18
N THR A 30 18.19 -12.65 2.99
CA THR A 30 16.82 -13.02 2.63
C THR A 30 16.05 -13.64 3.80
N SER A 31 16.53 -13.44 5.03
CA SER A 31 15.84 -13.81 6.26
C SER A 31 16.26 -12.91 7.40
N LEU A 32 15.36 -12.68 8.35
CA LEU A 32 15.61 -11.83 9.53
C LEU A 32 16.84 -12.29 10.33
N THR A 33 16.98 -13.60 10.50
CA THR A 33 18.10 -14.23 11.23
C THR A 33 19.45 -14.11 10.53
N ALA A 34 19.47 -13.80 9.23
CA ALA A 34 20.69 -13.59 8.46
C ALA A 34 21.14 -12.12 8.47
N ILE A 35 20.32 -11.21 8.99
CA ILE A 35 20.69 -9.80 9.13
C ILE A 35 21.78 -9.69 10.21
N PRO A 36 22.93 -9.07 9.90
CA PRO A 36 24.02 -8.91 10.85
C PRO A 36 23.60 -8.02 12.04
N LEU A 37 23.99 -8.42 13.24
CA LEU A 37 23.72 -7.65 14.46
C LEU A 37 24.96 -6.87 14.90
N VAL A 38 24.77 -5.60 15.24
CA VAL A 38 25.83 -4.75 15.79
C VAL A 38 26.42 -5.42 17.05
N PRO A 39 27.76 -5.56 17.15
CA PRO A 39 28.37 -6.14 18.32
C PRO A 39 28.00 -5.40 19.61
N GLY A 40 27.48 -6.14 20.59
CA GLY A 40 27.03 -5.59 21.86
C GLY A 40 25.53 -5.31 21.94
N SER A 41 24.78 -5.47 20.84
CA SER A 41 23.32 -5.42 20.84
C SER A 41 22.71 -6.46 21.78
N ARG A 42 21.64 -6.08 22.45
CA ARG A 42 20.87 -6.93 23.37
C ARG A 42 19.40 -6.93 22.94
N PRO A 43 18.70 -8.08 22.97
CA PRO A 43 17.27 -8.12 22.69
C PRO A 43 16.50 -7.15 23.58
N ASP A 44 15.52 -6.46 23.00
CA ASP A 44 14.65 -5.52 23.71
C ASP A 44 13.19 -6.02 23.71
N PRO A 45 12.79 -6.81 24.72
CA PRO A 45 11.44 -7.36 24.78
C PRO A 45 10.38 -6.31 25.16
N GLU A 46 10.78 -5.19 25.77
CA GLU A 46 9.86 -4.10 26.11
C GLU A 46 9.42 -3.38 24.83
N GLU A 47 10.37 -3.07 23.94
CA GLU A 47 10.03 -2.49 22.64
C GLU A 47 9.24 -3.45 21.74
N ALA A 48 9.51 -4.75 21.82
CA ALA A 48 8.70 -5.75 21.12
C ALA A 48 7.23 -5.71 21.58
N ALA A 49 6.98 -5.60 22.89
CA ALA A 49 5.63 -5.51 23.44
C ALA A 49 4.94 -4.18 23.07
N LEU A 50 5.68 -3.06 23.09
CA LEU A 50 5.16 -1.76 22.67
C LEU A 50 4.80 -1.74 21.19
N TRP A 51 5.60 -2.39 20.35
CA TRP A 51 5.29 -2.54 18.92
C TRP A 51 3.99 -3.30 18.69
N GLU A 52 3.77 -4.41 19.40
CA GLU A 52 2.53 -5.19 19.32
C GLU A 52 1.31 -4.35 19.72
N GLU A 53 1.43 -3.55 20.79
CA GLU A 53 0.36 -2.65 21.24
C GLU A 53 0.05 -1.56 20.21
N ARG A 54 1.08 -0.92 19.64
CA ARG A 54 0.91 0.15 18.65
C ARG A 54 0.37 -0.38 17.32
N SER A 55 0.86 -1.53 16.87
CA SER A 55 0.47 -2.12 15.58
C SER A 55 -0.97 -2.64 15.60
N ALA A 56 -1.49 -3.03 16.78
CA ALA A 56 -2.89 -3.42 16.96
C ALA A 56 -3.88 -2.27 16.67
N LEU A 57 -3.44 -1.01 16.67
CA LEU A 57 -4.29 0.16 16.43
C LEU A 57 -4.49 0.50 14.94
N GLY A 58 -3.93 -0.30 14.03
CA GLY A 58 -4.13 -0.12 12.59
C GLY A 58 -3.18 0.91 11.99
N GLY A 59 -2.07 0.42 11.44
CA GLY A 59 -1.04 1.22 10.77
C GLY A 59 -0.11 0.30 9.99
N GLY A 60 -0.68 -0.47 9.06
CA GLY A 60 0.08 -1.40 8.23
C GLY A 60 0.90 -0.67 7.16
N MET A 61 2.08 -1.18 6.86
CA MET A 61 2.85 -0.76 5.69
C MET A 61 2.30 -1.48 4.45
N GLY A 62 1.74 -0.72 3.51
CA GLY A 62 1.32 -1.23 2.20
C GLY A 62 2.51 -1.33 1.24
N LEU A 63 2.56 -2.38 0.42
CA LEU A 63 3.50 -2.52 -0.67
C LEU A 63 2.75 -2.42 -2.00
N TYR A 64 3.07 -1.42 -2.81
CA TYR A 64 2.43 -1.20 -4.10
C TYR A 64 3.34 -1.67 -5.24
N VAL A 65 2.80 -2.52 -6.12
CA VAL A 65 3.48 -2.96 -7.35
C VAL A 65 2.47 -2.84 -8.49
N GLN A 66 2.83 -2.17 -9.59
CA GLN A 66 1.92 -1.91 -10.73
C GLN A 66 0.63 -1.18 -10.34
N GLY A 67 0.65 -0.38 -9.27
CA GLY A 67 -0.53 0.31 -8.75
C GLY A 67 -1.48 -0.57 -7.92
N THR A 68 -1.16 -1.86 -7.74
CA THR A 68 -1.90 -2.78 -6.87
C THR A 68 -1.23 -2.81 -5.49
N GLU A 69 -2.02 -2.60 -4.43
CA GLU A 69 -1.57 -2.87 -3.06
C GLU A 69 -1.54 -4.37 -2.82
N LEU A 70 -0.39 -4.90 -2.46
CA LEU A 70 -0.23 -6.33 -2.23
C LEU A 70 -0.67 -6.69 -0.82
N PRO A 71 -1.53 -7.71 -0.64
CA PRO A 71 -1.89 -8.21 0.67
C PRO A 71 -0.67 -8.70 1.48
N LEU A 72 -0.61 -8.30 2.75
CA LEU A 72 0.37 -8.83 3.70
C LEU A 72 -0.01 -10.26 4.11
N LEU A 73 0.93 -11.19 3.95
CA LEU A 73 0.77 -12.60 4.33
C LEU A 73 1.30 -12.87 5.74
N THR A 74 2.53 -12.42 6.01
CA THR A 74 3.22 -12.63 7.29
C THR A 74 4.09 -11.43 7.62
N GLU A 75 4.33 -11.25 8.91
CA GLU A 75 5.18 -10.20 9.43
C GLU A 75 5.94 -10.72 10.65
N ASP A 76 7.26 -10.56 10.64
CA ASP A 76 8.18 -10.96 11.70
C ASP A 76 9.01 -9.75 12.15
N HIS A 77 9.31 -9.69 13.45
CA HIS A 77 10.02 -8.57 14.06
C HIS A 77 11.10 -9.01 15.03
N ALA A 78 12.16 -8.21 15.13
CA ALA A 78 13.15 -8.33 16.19
C ALA A 78 13.65 -6.95 16.61
N PHE A 79 13.70 -6.72 17.92
CA PHE A 79 14.12 -5.44 18.50
C PHE A 79 15.36 -5.63 19.35
N TYR A 80 16.31 -4.71 19.21
CA TYR A 80 17.56 -4.73 19.94
C TYR A 80 17.98 -3.33 20.35
N THR A 81 18.59 -3.20 21.52
CA THR A 81 19.24 -1.97 21.94
C THR A 81 20.74 -2.15 22.05
N VAL A 82 21.49 -1.08 21.77
CA VAL A 82 22.95 -1.03 21.89
C VAL A 82 23.39 0.31 22.48
N ASP A 83 24.32 0.25 23.43
CA ASP A 83 24.92 1.41 24.09
C ASP A 83 25.99 2.05 23.16
N ALA A 84 25.56 2.56 22.01
CA ALA A 84 26.41 3.16 20.99
C ALA A 84 25.71 4.32 20.26
N PRO A 85 26.46 5.33 19.75
CA PRO A 85 25.92 6.38 18.90
C PRO A 85 25.30 5.81 17.62
N LEU A 86 24.18 6.40 17.19
CA LEU A 86 23.51 6.03 15.94
C LEU A 86 24.47 6.09 14.74
N GLU A 87 25.38 7.07 14.68
CA GLU A 87 26.35 7.16 13.58
C GLU A 87 27.28 5.95 13.48
N ASP A 88 27.64 5.31 14.60
CA ASP A 88 28.50 4.13 14.59
C ASP A 88 27.73 2.88 14.18
N VAL A 89 26.46 2.78 14.59
CA VAL A 89 25.52 1.74 14.15
C VAL A 89 25.27 1.83 12.64
N VAL A 90 25.06 3.03 12.12
CA VAL A 90 24.83 3.26 10.69
C VAL A 90 26.05 2.89 9.86
N ARG A 91 27.27 3.26 10.28
CA ARG A 91 28.51 2.83 9.61
C ARG A 91 28.72 1.32 9.63
N TYR A 92 28.24 0.64 10.68
CA TYR A 92 28.26 -0.81 10.74
C TYR A 92 27.38 -1.37 9.62
N TYR A 93 26.11 -0.98 9.55
CA TYR A 93 25.20 -1.52 8.54
C TYR A 93 25.55 -1.13 7.11
N LEU A 94 26.03 0.10 6.88
CA LEU A 94 26.54 0.53 5.58
C LEU A 94 27.63 -0.43 5.05
N ARG A 95 28.52 -0.87 5.94
CA ARG A 95 29.59 -1.81 5.58
C ARG A 95 29.08 -3.24 5.43
N GLU A 96 28.30 -3.75 6.38
CA GLU A 96 27.91 -5.16 6.40
C GLU A 96 26.87 -5.51 5.33
N LEU A 97 25.98 -4.59 5.00
CA LEU A 97 24.93 -4.78 4.00
C LEU A 97 25.29 -4.21 2.62
N ALA A 98 26.45 -3.56 2.48
CA ALA A 98 26.86 -2.86 1.27
C ALA A 98 25.76 -1.92 0.73
N ALA A 99 25.10 -1.22 1.63
CA ALA A 99 23.96 -0.37 1.32
C ALA A 99 24.36 0.84 0.46
N ILE A 100 23.44 1.25 -0.41
CA ILE A 100 23.55 2.39 -1.29
C ILE A 100 22.88 3.59 -0.62
N GLU A 101 23.65 4.66 -0.46
CA GLU A 101 23.14 5.96 -0.03
C GLU A 101 22.49 6.64 -1.24
N GLU A 102 21.20 6.42 -1.46
CA GLU A 102 20.45 7.10 -2.51
C GLU A 102 19.21 7.75 -1.92
N TYR A 103 19.14 9.08 -2.06
CA TYR A 103 17.95 9.87 -1.77
C TYR A 103 17.05 9.83 -3.00
N ASP A 104 15.78 9.46 -2.81
CA ASP A 104 14.67 9.56 -3.78
C ASP A 104 14.51 8.48 -4.88
N ALA A 105 15.21 7.36 -4.84
CA ALA A 105 14.95 6.27 -5.78
C ALA A 105 14.56 4.98 -5.05
N GLY A 106 13.25 4.79 -4.81
CA GLY A 106 12.73 3.46 -4.54
C GLY A 106 13.07 2.51 -5.69
N TYR A 107 13.40 1.25 -5.38
CA TYR A 107 13.63 0.26 -6.43
C TYR A 107 12.33 -0.02 -7.17
N ASP A 108 12.40 -0.05 -8.50
CA ASP A 108 11.29 -0.50 -9.33
C ASP A 108 11.09 -2.00 -9.15
N LEU A 109 10.17 -2.37 -8.25
CA LEU A 109 9.87 -3.76 -7.89
C LEU A 109 9.33 -4.58 -9.07
N GLU A 110 8.83 -3.93 -10.14
CA GLU A 110 8.40 -4.61 -11.36
C GLU A 110 9.58 -5.25 -12.10
N ARG A 111 10.78 -4.72 -11.89
CA ARG A 111 12.02 -5.18 -12.52
C ARG A 111 12.73 -6.26 -11.71
N LEU A 112 12.19 -6.64 -10.56
CA LEU A 112 12.78 -7.66 -9.70
C LEU A 112 12.41 -9.06 -10.22
N ASP A 113 13.41 -9.81 -10.66
CA ASP A 113 13.23 -11.18 -11.15
C ASP A 113 13.05 -12.18 -10.00
N TYR A 114 12.51 -13.37 -10.31
CA TYR A 114 12.32 -14.44 -9.33
C TYR A 114 13.67 -14.92 -8.76
N GLY A 115 13.77 -14.94 -7.43
CA GLY A 115 15.00 -15.26 -6.71
C GLY A 115 15.97 -14.09 -6.61
N GLU A 116 15.62 -12.90 -7.10
CA GLU A 116 16.46 -11.71 -7.05
C GLU A 116 16.21 -10.87 -5.80
N VAL A 117 17.26 -10.17 -5.38
CA VAL A 117 17.26 -9.23 -4.26
C VAL A 117 17.55 -7.84 -4.82
N SER A 118 16.75 -6.85 -4.46
CA SER A 118 16.99 -5.45 -4.80
C SER A 118 18.31 -4.96 -4.17
N PRO A 119 18.85 -3.83 -4.63
CA PRO A 119 19.83 -3.10 -3.84
C PRO A 119 19.29 -2.79 -2.44
N VAL A 120 20.22 -2.68 -1.49
CA VAL A 120 19.91 -2.21 -0.14
C VAL A 120 19.97 -0.70 -0.13
N TYR A 121 18.86 -0.05 0.16
CA TYR A 121 18.75 1.40 0.24
C TYR A 121 18.85 1.87 1.68
N MET A 122 19.36 3.07 1.87
CA MET A 122 19.47 3.71 3.18
C MET A 122 18.95 5.14 3.13
N TYR A 123 17.98 5.43 4.00
CA TYR A 123 17.35 6.73 4.13
C TYR A 123 17.71 7.35 5.48
N TYR A 124 18.26 8.55 5.45
CA TYR A 124 18.67 9.28 6.65
C TYR A 124 17.62 10.29 7.08
N TYR A 125 17.33 10.28 8.37
CA TYR A 125 16.54 11.31 9.03
C TYR A 125 17.44 12.05 10.01
N PHE A 126 17.46 13.37 9.89
CA PHE A 126 18.25 14.25 10.75
C PHE A 126 17.38 14.86 11.84
N TYR A 127 18.01 15.14 12.97
CA TYR A 127 17.42 16.05 13.96
C TYR A 127 17.08 17.38 13.29
N ASP A 128 15.83 17.82 13.40
CA ASP A 128 15.36 19.06 12.79
C ASP A 128 14.49 19.84 13.78
N TRP A 129 13.17 19.60 13.76
CA TRP A 129 12.20 20.23 14.67
C TRP A 129 12.57 20.06 16.14
N GLN A 130 13.37 19.04 16.49
CA GLN A 130 13.86 18.82 17.83
C GLN A 130 14.74 19.93 18.38
N PHE A 131 15.33 20.72 17.50
CA PHE A 131 16.17 21.83 17.90
C PHE A 131 15.43 23.14 18.17
N GLU A 132 14.11 23.13 18.08
CA GLU A 132 13.26 24.24 18.49
C GLU A 132 12.79 24.03 19.93
N ASP A 133 12.70 25.13 20.69
CA ASP A 133 12.11 25.09 22.02
C ASP A 133 10.63 24.71 21.95
N SER A 134 10.19 23.82 22.83
CA SER A 134 8.78 23.45 22.97
C SER A 134 8.25 23.90 24.32
N TYR A 135 7.01 24.41 24.34
CA TYR A 135 6.36 24.98 25.51
C TYR A 135 5.00 24.31 25.76
N ASP A 136 4.59 24.22 27.02
CA ASP A 136 3.23 23.82 27.38
C ASP A 136 2.21 24.95 27.11
N PHE A 137 0.93 24.67 27.35
CA PHE A 137 -0.15 25.64 27.16
C PHE A 137 0.00 26.89 28.04
N ASP A 138 0.65 26.76 29.20
CA ASP A 138 0.89 27.85 30.15
C ASP A 138 2.19 28.64 29.84
N GLY A 139 2.91 28.25 28.78
CA GLY A 139 4.15 28.88 28.34
C GLY A 139 5.39 28.43 29.12
N ASN A 140 5.33 27.34 29.87
CA ASN A 140 6.52 26.74 30.50
C ASN A 140 7.30 25.91 29.47
N LEU A 141 8.62 26.04 29.50
CA LEU A 141 9.51 25.27 28.62
C LEU A 141 9.43 23.78 28.97
N ILE A 142 8.97 22.97 28.02
CA ILE A 142 8.98 21.50 28.09
C ILE A 142 10.32 20.97 27.60
N ARG A 143 10.79 21.49 26.47
CA ARG A 143 11.98 20.99 25.79
C ARG A 143 12.84 22.16 25.30
N SER A 144 14.13 22.12 25.61
CA SER A 144 15.10 23.10 25.10
C SER A 144 15.82 22.55 23.87
N GLY A 145 15.68 23.25 22.75
CA GLY A 145 16.41 22.92 21.52
C GLY A 145 17.92 23.14 21.65
N GLU A 146 18.33 24.14 22.43
CA GLU A 146 19.74 24.42 22.75
C GLU A 146 20.37 23.27 23.54
N MET A 147 19.67 22.74 24.55
CA MET A 147 20.14 21.59 25.34
C MET A 147 20.39 20.37 24.45
N ILE A 148 19.49 20.07 23.52
CA ILE A 148 19.63 18.94 22.60
C ILE A 148 20.86 19.12 21.71
N ARG A 149 21.05 20.30 21.09
CA ARG A 149 22.26 20.60 20.31
C ARG A 149 23.53 20.46 21.14
N GLU A 150 23.53 20.97 22.38
CA GLU A 150 24.67 20.90 23.27
C GLU A 150 25.02 19.44 23.60
N MET A 151 24.05 18.62 24.00
CA MET A 151 24.30 17.22 24.36
C MET A 151 24.75 16.40 23.16
N LEU A 152 24.12 16.57 22.00
CA LEU A 152 24.57 15.92 20.76
C LEU A 152 26.02 16.33 20.42
N SER A 153 26.37 17.60 20.53
CA SER A 153 27.74 18.06 20.23
C SER A 153 28.81 17.52 21.18
N LYS A 154 28.45 17.28 22.46
CA LYS A 154 29.36 16.74 23.47
C LYS A 154 29.56 15.23 23.35
N HIS A 155 28.52 14.51 22.95
CA HIS A 155 28.47 13.05 23.05
C HIS A 155 28.47 12.33 21.70
N ARG A 156 28.16 13.01 20.60
CA ARG A 156 28.03 12.42 19.26
C ARG A 156 28.75 13.24 18.20
N LYS A 157 29.24 12.56 17.17
CA LYS A 157 29.80 13.21 15.98
C LYS A 157 28.70 13.42 14.97
N ALA A 158 28.57 14.63 14.43
CA ALA A 158 27.66 14.88 13.33
C ALA A 158 27.96 13.94 12.15
N TRP A 159 26.92 13.53 11.44
CA TRP A 159 27.00 12.64 10.29
C TRP A 159 27.49 13.37 9.03
N SER A 160 26.84 14.49 8.72
CA SER A 160 27.13 15.33 7.55
C SER A 160 27.04 16.82 7.92
N ALA A 161 27.06 17.69 6.89
CA ALA A 161 26.75 19.12 7.07
C ALA A 161 25.32 19.36 7.59
N ASP A 162 24.43 18.38 7.41
CA ASP A 162 23.02 18.42 7.84
C ASP A 162 22.85 18.08 9.33
N GLY A 163 23.94 17.70 10.02
CA GLY A 163 23.97 17.56 11.48
C GLY A 163 23.97 16.11 11.95
N TRP A 164 23.22 15.84 13.02
CA TRP A 164 23.17 14.53 13.69
C TRP A 164 21.95 13.75 13.21
N LEU A 165 22.11 12.44 13.06
CA LEU A 165 21.02 11.55 12.68
C LEU A 165 20.05 11.36 13.85
N SER A 166 18.74 11.43 13.60
CA SER A 166 17.69 11.02 14.53
C SER A 166 17.27 9.57 14.31
N SER A 167 17.21 9.15 13.05
CA SER A 167 16.94 7.77 12.68
C SER A 167 17.47 7.47 11.28
N VAL A 168 17.58 6.19 10.96
CA VAL A 168 17.94 5.68 9.64
C VAL A 168 17.07 4.48 9.33
N GLU A 169 16.48 4.46 8.15
CA GLU A 169 15.80 3.29 7.60
C GLU A 169 16.71 2.63 6.58
N ILE A 170 16.86 1.31 6.66
CA ILE A 170 17.60 0.51 5.70
C ILE A 170 16.65 -0.54 5.15
N SER A 171 16.40 -0.56 3.84
CA SER A 171 15.40 -1.46 3.27
C SER A 171 15.83 -2.10 1.96
N TRP A 172 15.36 -3.33 1.74
CA TRP A 172 15.52 -4.07 0.49
C TRP A 172 14.41 -5.09 0.32
N THR A 173 14.23 -5.54 -0.90
CA THR A 173 13.17 -6.50 -1.26
C THR A 173 13.77 -7.72 -1.94
N TYR A 174 13.25 -8.89 -1.61
CA TYR A 174 13.56 -10.15 -2.27
C TYR A 174 12.27 -10.73 -2.87
N LYS A 175 12.30 -11.10 -4.15
CA LYS A 175 11.17 -11.80 -4.78
C LYS A 175 11.43 -13.30 -4.75
N ASP A 176 10.59 -14.07 -4.05
CA ASP A 176 10.77 -15.52 -4.00
C ASP A 176 10.38 -16.19 -5.33
N TYR A 177 10.61 -17.50 -5.42
CA TYR A 177 10.25 -18.27 -6.61
C TYR A 177 8.74 -18.52 -6.77
N ASN A 178 7.93 -18.21 -5.76
CA ASN A 178 6.48 -18.20 -5.85
C ASN A 178 5.94 -16.82 -6.32
N GLY A 179 6.81 -15.82 -6.45
CA GLY A 179 6.44 -14.47 -6.83
C GLY A 179 6.04 -13.57 -5.67
N ASN A 180 6.11 -14.04 -4.43
CA ASN A 180 5.88 -13.22 -3.24
C ASN A 180 7.03 -12.24 -3.04
N PHE A 181 6.72 -11.08 -2.48
CA PHE A 181 7.69 -10.06 -2.15
C PHE A 181 8.03 -10.10 -0.67
N HIS A 182 9.30 -10.23 -0.34
CA HIS A 182 9.82 -10.17 1.01
C HIS A 182 10.49 -8.81 1.22
N LEU A 183 9.85 -7.93 1.98
CA LEU A 183 10.42 -6.64 2.37
C LEU A 183 11.15 -6.80 3.70
N PHE A 184 12.42 -6.41 3.71
CA PHE A 184 13.23 -6.33 4.92
C PHE A 184 13.48 -4.87 5.24
N THR A 185 13.27 -4.47 6.49
CA THR A 185 13.68 -3.17 7.01
C THR A 185 14.55 -3.33 8.26
N VAL A 186 15.55 -2.47 8.39
CA VAL A 186 16.34 -2.27 9.60
C VAL A 186 16.29 -0.78 9.93
N ASP A 187 15.51 -0.47 10.96
CA ASP A 187 15.27 0.88 11.43
C ASP A 187 16.15 1.14 12.66
N CYS A 188 17.09 2.05 12.52
CA CYS A 188 18.00 2.45 13.59
C CYS A 188 17.57 3.82 14.13
N THR A 189 17.10 3.89 15.37
CA THR A 189 16.60 5.13 15.98
C THR A 189 17.46 5.54 17.15
N ASP A 190 17.80 6.82 17.23
CA ASP A 190 18.50 7.38 18.38
C ASP A 190 17.57 7.41 19.61
N GLN A 191 18.01 6.79 20.70
CA GLN A 191 17.34 6.81 21.99
C GLN A 191 18.23 7.46 23.06
N SER A 192 19.04 8.44 22.65
CA SER A 192 19.94 9.17 23.55
C SER A 192 19.21 10.12 24.51
N PHE A 193 17.93 10.37 24.27
CA PHE A 193 17.06 11.21 25.08
C PHE A 193 15.84 10.42 25.54
N ASP A 194 15.13 10.92 26.55
CA ASP A 194 13.78 10.45 26.87
C ASP A 194 12.78 10.76 25.73
N GLU A 195 11.59 10.16 25.79
CA GLU A 195 10.56 10.26 24.74
C GLU A 195 10.16 11.71 24.41
N LEU A 196 10.22 12.60 25.40
CA LEU A 196 9.88 14.02 25.27
C LEU A 196 11.10 14.92 25.01
N TYR A 197 12.30 14.34 24.88
CA TYR A 197 13.57 15.04 24.69
C TYR A 197 13.90 16.08 25.77
N THR A 198 13.40 15.88 26.99
CA THR A 198 13.64 16.75 28.15
C THR A 198 14.95 16.45 28.86
N GLU A 199 15.48 15.22 28.74
CA GLU A 199 16.71 14.79 29.38
C GLU A 199 17.56 13.92 28.45
N PHE A 200 18.89 14.11 28.50
CA PHE A 200 19.85 13.22 27.85
C PHE A 200 20.14 12.03 28.77
N THR A 201 19.74 10.83 28.33
CA THR A 201 19.80 9.60 29.14
C THR A 201 21.05 8.76 28.88
N GLY A 202 21.90 9.21 27.94
CA GLY A 202 23.13 8.53 27.54
C GLY A 202 23.02 7.95 26.15
N THR A 203 24.15 7.76 25.47
CA THR A 203 24.13 7.34 24.07
C THR A 203 23.62 5.91 23.89
N LYS A 204 22.47 5.78 23.25
CA LYS A 204 21.80 4.50 22.98
C LYS A 204 21.13 4.53 21.61
N THR A 205 21.17 3.41 20.90
CA THR A 205 20.45 3.20 19.64
C THR A 205 19.51 2.01 19.76
N LEU A 206 18.26 2.19 19.34
CA LEU A 206 17.31 1.11 19.08
C LEU A 206 17.50 0.64 17.64
N ILE A 207 17.51 -0.68 17.45
CA ILE A 207 17.57 -1.36 16.15
C ILE A 207 16.31 -2.21 16.06
N SER A 208 15.39 -1.82 15.18
CA SER A 208 14.18 -2.56 14.86
C SER A 208 14.37 -3.24 13.51
N MET A 209 14.13 -4.55 13.46
CA MET A 209 14.22 -5.33 12.23
C MET A 209 12.84 -5.87 11.90
N HIS A 210 12.41 -5.67 10.66
CA HIS A 210 11.12 -6.15 10.18
C HIS A 210 11.32 -7.00 8.92
N HIS A 211 10.61 -8.12 8.85
CA HIS A 211 10.48 -8.91 7.63
C HIS A 211 8.98 -9.09 7.36
N ARG A 212 8.53 -8.54 6.22
CA ARG A 212 7.15 -8.66 5.74
C ARG A 212 7.12 -9.48 4.47
N THR A 213 6.19 -10.42 4.38
CA THR A 213 5.94 -11.19 3.15
C THR A 213 4.62 -10.72 2.57
N PHE A 214 4.66 -10.21 1.35
CA PHE A 214 3.51 -9.77 0.57
C PHE A 214 3.22 -10.79 -0.53
N MET A 215 1.93 -10.97 -0.79
CA MET A 215 1.42 -11.86 -1.83
C MET A 215 1.97 -11.46 -3.21
N SER A 216 2.08 -12.43 -4.12
CA SER A 216 2.41 -12.15 -5.51
C SER A 216 1.34 -11.26 -6.16
N VAL A 217 1.73 -10.50 -7.21
CA VAL A 217 0.78 -9.68 -7.96
C VAL A 217 -0.34 -10.55 -8.53
N GLU A 218 0.00 -11.68 -9.17
CA GLU A 218 -0.96 -12.60 -9.78
C GLU A 218 -1.99 -13.12 -8.77
N ASP A 219 -1.53 -13.60 -7.61
CA ASP A 219 -2.43 -14.10 -6.57
C ASP A 219 -3.29 -12.98 -5.96
N ALA A 220 -2.77 -11.75 -5.86
CA ALA A 220 -3.53 -10.60 -5.38
C ALA A 220 -4.68 -10.25 -6.34
N TRP A 221 -4.44 -10.27 -7.65
CA TRP A 221 -5.48 -10.10 -8.67
C TRP A 221 -6.51 -11.22 -8.64
N ASP A 222 -6.08 -12.47 -8.47
CA ASP A 222 -6.99 -13.62 -8.36
C ASP A 222 -7.86 -13.52 -7.10
N LEU A 223 -7.30 -13.07 -5.98
CA LEU A 223 -8.04 -12.83 -4.74
C LEU A 223 -9.08 -11.72 -4.91
N GLU A 224 -8.70 -10.59 -5.50
CA GLU A 224 -9.61 -9.48 -5.78
C GLU A 224 -10.73 -9.90 -6.74
N SER A 225 -10.38 -10.59 -7.83
CA SER A 225 -11.35 -11.11 -8.80
C SER A 225 -12.33 -12.07 -8.15
N ALA A 226 -11.85 -12.98 -7.29
CA ALA A 226 -12.72 -13.91 -6.57
C ALA A 226 -13.63 -13.20 -5.56
N ALA A 227 -13.16 -12.13 -4.93
CA ALA A 227 -13.96 -11.31 -4.02
C ALA A 227 -15.08 -10.57 -4.78
N ILE A 228 -14.76 -9.97 -5.92
CA ILE A 228 -15.73 -9.31 -6.82
C ILE A 228 -16.77 -10.32 -7.32
N ASP A 229 -16.34 -11.51 -7.74
CA ASP A 229 -17.26 -12.58 -8.19
C ASP A 229 -18.21 -13.03 -7.07
N ALA A 230 -17.71 -13.14 -5.84
CA ALA A 230 -18.51 -13.50 -4.68
C ALA A 230 -19.51 -12.39 -4.30
N GLU A 231 -19.10 -11.14 -4.34
CA GLU A 231 -19.97 -9.98 -4.10
C GLU A 231 -21.07 -9.89 -5.16
N TYR A 232 -20.69 -10.03 -6.44
CA TYR A 232 -21.62 -10.11 -7.57
C TYR A 232 -22.68 -11.21 -7.35
N ALA A 233 -22.23 -12.43 -7.03
CA ALA A 233 -23.13 -13.56 -6.82
C ALA A 233 -24.10 -13.33 -5.66
N GLU A 234 -23.63 -12.76 -4.55
CA GLU A 234 -24.47 -12.44 -3.40
C GLU A 234 -25.48 -11.34 -3.72
N MET A 235 -25.06 -10.29 -4.42
CA MET A 235 -25.94 -9.20 -4.83
C MET A 235 -27.01 -9.69 -5.82
N ALA A 236 -26.63 -10.50 -6.81
CA ALA A 236 -27.57 -11.13 -7.73
C ALA A 236 -28.59 -11.99 -6.98
N ARG A 237 -28.14 -12.78 -6.01
CA ARG A 237 -29.03 -13.59 -5.15
C ARG A 237 -30.00 -12.73 -4.36
N LYS A 238 -29.54 -11.62 -3.77
CA LYS A 238 -30.40 -10.66 -3.05
C LYS A 238 -31.47 -10.08 -3.98
N MET A 239 -31.10 -9.68 -5.19
CA MET A 239 -32.03 -9.11 -6.18
C MET A 239 -33.05 -10.13 -6.71
N VAL A 240 -32.69 -11.42 -6.78
CA VAL A 240 -33.65 -12.50 -7.09
C VAL A 240 -34.63 -12.72 -5.94
N LEU A 241 -34.15 -12.72 -4.70
CA LEU A 241 -34.99 -12.98 -3.51
C LEU A 241 -35.90 -11.80 -3.16
N ALA A 242 -35.45 -10.58 -3.40
CA ALA A 242 -36.19 -9.35 -3.18
C ALA A 242 -36.07 -8.43 -4.41
N PRO A 243 -36.81 -8.73 -5.51
CA PRO A 243 -36.86 -7.86 -6.66
C PRO A 243 -37.36 -6.46 -6.28
N PRO A 244 -36.90 -5.41 -6.96
CA PRO A 244 -37.35 -4.06 -6.66
C PRO A 244 -38.86 -3.92 -6.88
N THR A 245 -39.48 -2.97 -6.19
CA THR A 245 -40.87 -2.58 -6.41
C THR A 245 -40.97 -1.11 -6.85
N ASN A 246 -42.11 -0.75 -7.43
CA ASN A 246 -42.41 0.65 -7.73
C ASN A 246 -42.27 1.54 -6.49
N GLU A 247 -42.62 1.02 -5.31
CA GLU A 247 -42.49 1.75 -4.05
C GLU A 247 -41.03 1.87 -3.62
N SER A 248 -40.24 0.79 -3.72
CA SER A 248 -38.84 0.80 -3.27
C SER A 248 -37.97 1.73 -4.12
N ILE A 249 -38.19 1.76 -5.44
CA ILE A 249 -37.46 2.63 -6.36
C ILE A 249 -38.10 4.02 -6.40
N GLY A 250 -39.42 4.12 -6.22
CA GLY A 250 -40.19 5.34 -6.42
C GLY A 250 -40.16 5.84 -7.88
N ILE A 251 -39.95 4.93 -8.84
CA ILE A 251 -40.09 5.13 -10.28
C ILE A 251 -41.03 4.03 -10.79
N PRO A 252 -42.10 4.38 -11.53
CA PRO A 252 -42.99 3.37 -12.10
C PRO A 252 -42.28 2.46 -13.11
N PHE A 253 -42.45 1.15 -12.99
CA PHE A 253 -41.90 0.19 -13.94
C PHE A 253 -42.70 0.17 -15.23
N TYR A 254 -41.99 0.05 -16.34
CA TYR A 254 -42.62 -0.05 -17.65
C TYR A 254 -43.38 -1.40 -17.76
N PRO A 255 -44.68 -1.41 -18.14
CA PRO A 255 -45.54 -2.59 -18.00
C PRO A 255 -45.08 -3.86 -18.73
N ASN A 256 -44.34 -3.73 -19.83
CA ASN A 256 -43.85 -4.85 -20.63
C ASN A 256 -42.35 -5.11 -20.42
N ALA A 257 -41.79 -4.63 -19.31
CA ALA A 257 -40.38 -4.79 -19.01
C ALA A 257 -40.14 -5.97 -18.05
N GLU A 258 -39.12 -6.76 -18.33
CA GLU A 258 -38.69 -7.89 -17.50
C GLU A 258 -37.44 -7.49 -16.71
N PHE A 259 -37.52 -7.60 -15.38
CA PHE A 259 -36.40 -7.31 -14.49
C PHE A 259 -35.25 -8.30 -14.69
N GLN A 260 -34.03 -7.78 -14.75
CA GLN A 260 -32.80 -8.56 -14.95
C GLN A 260 -31.93 -8.50 -13.68
N PRO A 261 -32.09 -9.44 -12.73
CA PRO A 261 -31.42 -9.37 -11.44
C PRO A 261 -29.89 -9.47 -11.55
N GLU A 262 -29.38 -10.35 -12.42
CA GLU A 262 -27.94 -10.54 -12.62
C GLU A 262 -27.28 -9.28 -13.21
N ILE A 263 -27.87 -8.70 -14.25
CA ILE A 263 -27.35 -7.47 -14.87
C ILE A 263 -27.43 -6.30 -13.89
N SER A 264 -28.52 -6.21 -13.13
CA SER A 264 -28.70 -5.17 -12.10
C SER A 264 -27.65 -5.26 -11.00
N ALA A 265 -27.32 -6.48 -10.55
CA ALA A 265 -26.30 -6.70 -9.54
C ALA A 265 -24.92 -6.23 -10.03
N GLY A 266 -24.53 -6.61 -11.25
CA GLY A 266 -23.26 -6.15 -11.83
C GLY A 266 -23.16 -4.63 -11.95
N MET A 267 -24.25 -3.95 -12.33
CA MET A 267 -24.27 -2.49 -12.41
C MET A 267 -24.27 -1.80 -11.03
N SER A 268 -24.67 -2.52 -9.97
CA SER A 268 -24.79 -1.98 -8.62
C SER A 268 -23.55 -2.21 -7.73
N LEU A 269 -22.53 -2.93 -8.21
CA LEU A 269 -21.28 -3.16 -7.46
C LEU A 269 -20.51 -1.87 -7.14
N SER A 270 -20.76 -0.78 -7.88
CA SER A 270 -20.14 0.52 -7.66
C SER A 270 -20.80 1.37 -6.57
N GLY A 271 -21.65 0.76 -5.73
CA GLY A 271 -22.36 1.42 -4.62
C GLY A 271 -23.68 2.09 -4.99
N THR A 272 -23.85 2.54 -6.24
CA THR A 272 -25.14 3.09 -6.69
C THR A 272 -26.10 1.97 -7.08
N ALA A 273 -27.27 1.90 -6.43
CA ALA A 273 -28.28 0.91 -6.78
C ALA A 273 -28.88 1.19 -8.18
N MET A 274 -28.61 0.28 -9.11
CA MET A 274 -29.09 0.32 -10.50
C MET A 274 -29.90 -0.92 -10.83
N TYR A 275 -31.08 -0.72 -11.43
CA TYR A 275 -32.01 -1.79 -11.77
C TYR A 275 -32.30 -1.81 -13.26
N VAL A 276 -31.99 -2.94 -13.89
CA VAL A 276 -32.10 -3.13 -15.33
C VAL A 276 -33.36 -3.92 -15.67
N PHE A 277 -34.08 -3.42 -16.65
CA PHE A 277 -35.24 -4.07 -17.24
C PHE A 277 -35.10 -4.12 -18.77
N LEU A 278 -35.57 -5.21 -19.38
CA LEU A 278 -35.56 -5.40 -20.82
C LEU A 278 -36.97 -5.44 -21.38
N THR A 279 -37.19 -4.86 -22.56
CA THR A 279 -38.49 -4.91 -23.23
C THR A 279 -38.35 -5.01 -24.76
N THR A 280 -39.39 -5.54 -25.41
CA THR A 280 -39.47 -5.73 -26.87
C THR A 280 -40.03 -4.49 -27.61
N ASP A 281 -40.49 -3.51 -26.85
CA ASP A 281 -40.91 -2.18 -27.33
C ASP A 281 -39.67 -1.33 -27.65
N THR A 282 -39.81 -0.33 -28.53
CA THR A 282 -38.70 0.53 -28.97
C THR A 282 -38.34 1.60 -27.92
N PRO A 283 -37.10 2.14 -27.93
CA PRO A 283 -36.70 3.19 -26.97
C PRO A 283 -37.63 4.41 -27.00
N ALA A 284 -38.08 4.81 -28.20
CA ALA A 284 -39.01 5.92 -28.39
C ALA A 284 -40.40 5.68 -27.76
N GLU A 285 -40.91 4.45 -27.79
CA GLU A 285 -42.18 4.09 -27.14
C GLU A 285 -42.06 4.13 -25.63
N VAL A 286 -40.98 3.54 -25.10
CA VAL A 286 -40.69 3.47 -23.67
C VAL A 286 -40.50 4.86 -23.07
N ILE A 287 -39.68 5.72 -23.69
CA ILE A 287 -39.42 7.05 -23.12
C ILE A 287 -40.67 7.92 -23.14
N LYS A 288 -41.49 7.83 -24.20
CA LYS A 288 -42.77 8.56 -24.28
C LYS A 288 -43.71 8.18 -23.14
N TRP A 289 -43.74 6.91 -22.75
CA TRP A 289 -44.51 6.45 -21.60
C TRP A 289 -43.98 7.05 -20.30
N TYR A 290 -42.67 7.03 -20.08
CA TYR A 290 -42.06 7.61 -18.87
C TYR A 290 -42.29 9.12 -18.76
N GLU A 291 -42.18 9.88 -19.87
CA GLU A 291 -42.46 11.31 -19.87
C GLU A 291 -43.91 11.63 -19.48
N GLN A 292 -44.87 10.86 -20.01
CA GLN A 292 -46.29 11.01 -19.68
C GLN A 292 -46.56 10.68 -18.21
N ARG A 293 -45.89 9.65 -17.67
CA ARG A 293 -46.12 9.16 -16.32
C ARG A 293 -45.48 10.05 -15.24
N THR A 294 -44.30 10.60 -15.53
CA THR A 294 -43.52 11.42 -14.59
C THR A 294 -43.78 12.92 -14.75
N GLY A 295 -44.31 13.36 -15.89
CA GLY A 295 -44.43 14.78 -16.25
C GLY A 295 -43.08 15.45 -16.53
N LYS A 296 -41.99 14.70 -16.57
CA LYS A 296 -40.63 15.18 -16.89
C LYS A 296 -40.34 14.95 -18.37
N LYS A 297 -39.39 15.72 -18.90
CA LYS A 297 -38.90 15.58 -20.27
C LYS A 297 -37.53 14.91 -20.28
N ALA A 298 -37.35 13.96 -21.18
CA ALA A 298 -36.09 13.28 -21.36
C ALA A 298 -35.12 14.15 -22.17
N GLN A 299 -33.83 13.99 -21.88
CA GLN A 299 -32.75 14.51 -22.70
C GLN A 299 -32.24 13.38 -23.59
N SER A 300 -31.98 13.68 -24.86
CA SER A 300 -31.37 12.74 -25.79
C SER A 300 -29.94 13.18 -26.08
N TRP A 301 -29.02 12.23 -25.97
CA TRP A 301 -27.57 12.43 -26.10
C TRP A 301 -27.12 11.90 -27.46
N GLU A 302 -27.79 10.84 -27.92
CA GLU A 302 -27.61 10.17 -29.20
C GLU A 302 -28.97 9.66 -29.70
N PRO A 303 -29.11 9.33 -31.00
CA PRO A 303 -30.31 8.71 -31.53
C PRO A 303 -30.75 7.51 -30.68
N ASP A 304 -32.01 7.52 -30.24
CA ASP A 304 -32.64 6.50 -29.40
C ASP A 304 -32.03 6.27 -28.00
N HIS A 305 -31.12 7.15 -27.54
CA HIS A 305 -30.57 7.14 -26.18
C HIS A 305 -31.14 8.31 -25.38
N TYR A 306 -31.86 7.99 -24.31
CA TYR A 306 -32.58 8.95 -23.50
C TYR A 306 -32.16 8.86 -22.03
N LEU A 307 -32.01 10.01 -21.36
CA LEU A 307 -31.93 10.11 -19.91
C LEU A 307 -33.09 10.97 -19.41
N LEU A 308 -33.84 10.46 -18.44
CA LEU A 308 -34.87 11.20 -17.73
C LEU A 308 -34.45 11.36 -16.27
N VAL A 309 -34.10 12.59 -15.90
CA VAL A 309 -33.70 12.96 -14.55
C VAL A 309 -34.94 13.26 -13.71
N ILE A 310 -35.06 12.61 -12.56
CA ILE A 310 -36.14 12.84 -11.59
C ILE A 310 -35.64 13.78 -10.49
N SER A 311 -34.44 13.52 -9.94
CA SER A 311 -33.68 14.37 -9.02
C SER A 311 -32.16 14.27 -9.27
N GLY A 312 -31.38 15.14 -8.65
CA GLY A 312 -29.94 15.26 -8.88
C GLY A 312 -29.57 16.03 -10.16
N GLN A 313 -28.30 15.95 -10.55
CA GLN A 313 -27.74 16.65 -11.70
C GLN A 313 -27.13 15.70 -12.73
N VAL A 314 -27.08 16.13 -13.98
CA VAL A 314 -26.35 15.40 -15.03
C VAL A 314 -24.83 15.55 -14.83
N PRO A 315 -24.01 14.55 -15.24
CA PRO A 315 -24.41 13.31 -15.91
C PRO A 315 -24.84 12.16 -14.98
N PHE A 316 -24.70 12.32 -13.66
CA PHE A 316 -25.00 11.28 -12.66
C PHE A 316 -26.16 11.70 -11.76
N PRO A 317 -27.42 11.49 -12.19
CA PRO A 317 -28.56 11.85 -11.37
C PRO A 317 -28.66 10.93 -10.15
N GLU A 318 -28.97 11.49 -8.98
CA GLU A 318 -29.35 10.72 -7.78
C GLU A 318 -30.52 9.79 -8.10
N LYS A 319 -31.51 10.28 -8.84
CA LYS A 319 -32.66 9.47 -9.24
C LYS A 319 -33.06 9.78 -10.66
N GLY A 320 -33.19 8.72 -11.44
CA GLY A 320 -33.55 8.86 -12.84
C GLY A 320 -33.64 7.52 -13.54
N LEU A 321 -33.73 7.58 -14.85
CA LEU A 321 -33.67 6.41 -15.70
C LEU A 321 -33.04 6.72 -17.04
N SER A 322 -32.33 5.74 -17.59
CA SER A 322 -31.92 5.73 -18.98
C SER A 322 -32.76 4.74 -19.78
N VAL A 323 -33.00 5.07 -21.05
CA VAL A 323 -33.66 4.20 -22.03
C VAL A 323 -32.77 4.20 -23.27
N GLN A 324 -32.35 3.02 -23.70
CA GLN A 324 -31.43 2.87 -24.83
C GLN A 324 -31.71 1.61 -25.64
N PRO A 325 -31.26 1.53 -26.90
CA PRO A 325 -31.36 0.31 -27.69
C PRO A 325 -30.62 -0.85 -27.02
N ASN A 326 -31.20 -2.05 -27.06
CA ASN A 326 -30.51 -3.25 -26.63
C ASN A 326 -29.54 -3.73 -27.72
N LEU A 327 -28.25 -3.46 -27.52
CA LEU A 327 -27.17 -3.94 -28.38
C LEU A 327 -26.30 -5.00 -27.68
N LEU A 328 -26.57 -5.28 -26.39
CA LEU A 328 -25.68 -6.01 -25.50
C LEU A 328 -26.20 -7.41 -25.16
N PHE A 329 -27.51 -7.53 -24.93
CA PHE A 329 -28.09 -8.75 -24.37
C PHE A 329 -28.76 -9.59 -25.45
N PRO A 330 -28.55 -10.93 -25.44
CA PRO A 330 -29.16 -11.82 -26.42
C PRO A 330 -30.68 -11.86 -26.28
N GLY A 331 -31.37 -12.22 -27.37
CA GLY A 331 -32.83 -12.39 -27.40
C GLY A 331 -33.55 -11.38 -28.29
N ASN A 332 -34.87 -11.30 -28.12
CA ASN A 332 -35.74 -10.43 -28.93
C ASN A 332 -36.00 -9.05 -28.29
N TRP A 333 -35.26 -8.71 -27.24
CA TRP A 333 -35.36 -7.44 -26.54
C TRP A 333 -34.81 -6.32 -27.41
N LYS A 334 -35.56 -5.21 -27.51
CA LYS A 334 -35.16 -4.04 -28.30
C LYS A 334 -34.64 -2.90 -27.46
N THR A 335 -35.02 -2.84 -26.19
CA THR A 335 -34.74 -1.71 -25.30
C THR A 335 -34.22 -2.19 -23.95
N ILE A 336 -33.19 -1.51 -23.46
CA ILE A 336 -32.71 -1.58 -22.08
C ILE A 336 -33.23 -0.35 -21.35
N ILE A 337 -33.79 -0.57 -20.16
CA ILE A 337 -34.22 0.45 -19.21
C ILE A 337 -33.36 0.29 -17.97
N THR A 338 -32.58 1.30 -17.61
CA THR A 338 -31.83 1.30 -16.34
C THR A 338 -32.43 2.34 -15.42
N LEU A 339 -32.94 1.91 -14.28
CA LEU A 339 -33.44 2.78 -13.22
C LEU A 339 -32.31 3.03 -12.23
N ILE A 340 -32.06 4.29 -11.92
CA ILE A 340 -31.09 4.72 -10.91
C ILE A 340 -31.89 5.11 -9.68
N ALA A 341 -31.61 4.43 -8.57
CA ALA A 341 -32.15 4.76 -7.27
C ALA A 341 -30.97 5.05 -6.32
N GLY A 342 -30.45 6.28 -6.39
CA GLY A 342 -29.73 6.83 -5.26
C GLY A 342 -30.69 6.85 -4.08
N ASP A 343 -30.27 6.19 -3.01
CA ASP A 343 -30.78 6.51 -1.71
C ASP A 343 -30.52 8.00 -1.46
N GLY A 344 -31.49 8.72 -0.92
CA GLY A 344 -31.22 10.04 -0.38
C GLY A 344 -30.41 9.97 0.92
N SER A 345 -29.48 9.02 1.03
CA SER A 345 -28.63 8.74 2.19
C SER A 345 -27.34 8.09 1.73
N ASP A 346 -26.38 8.93 1.36
CA ASP A 346 -24.97 8.75 1.69
C ASP A 346 -24.31 10.12 1.50
N ASP A 347 -24.66 11.05 2.40
CA ASP A 347 -23.78 12.15 2.80
C ASP A 347 -23.01 11.68 4.06
N ASP A 348 -22.56 10.43 4.05
CA ASP A 348 -21.69 9.83 5.07
C ASP A 348 -20.22 10.06 4.66
N TRP A 349 -19.91 11.32 4.37
CA TRP A 349 -18.56 11.86 4.44
C TRP A 349 -18.58 12.93 5.53
N ASP A 350 -18.12 12.52 6.71
CA ASP A 350 -17.80 13.32 7.91
C ASP A 350 -18.96 13.74 8.85
N ASP A 351 -19.04 13.04 9.99
CA ASP A 351 -19.04 13.66 11.33
C ASP A 351 -18.15 12.85 12.30
#